data_AF-T1GN96-F1
#
_entry.id   AF-T1GN96-F1
#
_cell.length_a   1.000
_cell.length_b   1.000
_cell.length_c   1.000
_cell.angle_alpha   90.00
_cell.angle_beta   90.00
_cell.angle_gamma   90.00
#
_symmetry.space_group_name_H-M   'P 1'
#
loop_
_entity.id
_entity.type
_entity.pdbx_description
1 polymer ?
#
loop_
_entity_poly.entity_id
_entity_poly.type
_entity_poly.pdbx_seq_one_letter_code
_entity_poly.pdbx_strand_id
1 'polypeptide(L)'
;MHNIPSDMVANPVMTLVPGQEPNVGMFIEEHKKRSDTDPNAPPFDDLRNYAYEGGGSTCGSLSSLASGTDEENQEFNYLSSWGPRFDKLHTMYGPDNHHHHHTELDEL
;
A
#
# COMPACT_ATOMS: atom_id res chain seq x y z
N MET A 1 24.58 12.38 -17.33
CA MET A 1 25.11 13.73 -17.65
C MET A 1 23.92 14.66 -17.63
N HIS A 2 23.69 15.38 -16.53
CA HIS A 2 22.59 16.35 -16.46
C HIS A 2 22.97 17.54 -17.34
N ASN A 3 22.17 17.78 -18.39
CA ASN A 3 22.37 18.88 -19.30
C ASN A 3 21.88 20.15 -18.59
N ILE A 4 22.80 21.03 -18.18
CA ILE A 4 22.44 22.31 -17.56
C ILE A 4 21.71 23.14 -18.64
N PRO A 5 20.47 23.62 -18.40
CA PRO A 5 19.76 24.43 -19.38
C PRO A 5 20.55 25.71 -19.69
N SER A 6 20.68 26.03 -20.99
CA SER A 6 21.51 27.13 -21.51
C SER A 6 21.16 28.51 -20.97
N ASP A 7 19.98 28.68 -20.37
CA ASP A 7 19.53 29.94 -19.76
C ASP A 7 20.26 30.27 -18.44
N MET A 8 21.07 29.35 -17.90
CA MET A 8 21.89 29.58 -16.70
C MET A 8 23.30 30.10 -17.01
N VAL A 9 23.62 30.39 -18.28
CA VAL A 9 24.98 30.77 -18.70
C VAL A 9 24.97 32.07 -19.49
N ALA A 10 24.84 33.21 -18.79
CA ALA A 10 25.56 34.45 -19.09
C ALA A 10 24.97 35.62 -18.30
N ASN A 11 25.61 35.98 -17.19
CA ASN A 11 25.55 37.38 -16.78
C ASN A 11 26.36 38.19 -17.82
N PRO A 12 25.77 39.19 -18.51
CA PRO A 12 26.44 39.91 -19.56
C PRO A 12 27.71 40.59 -19.01
N VAL A 13 28.87 40.30 -19.59
CA VAL A 13 30.12 41.00 -19.30
C VAL A 13 29.98 42.46 -19.73
N MET A 14 30.20 43.43 -18.83
CA MET A 14 30.31 44.83 -19.24
C MET A 14 31.42 44.96 -20.29
N THR A 15 30.99 45.21 -21.52
CA THR A 15 31.88 45.51 -22.64
C THR A 15 32.22 46.99 -22.51
N LEU A 16 33.45 47.30 -22.12
CA LEU A 16 33.89 48.69 -21.97
C LEU A 16 33.79 49.40 -23.32
N VAL A 17 33.00 50.47 -23.38
CA VAL A 17 32.84 51.28 -24.60
C VAL A 17 34.17 51.99 -24.88
N PRO A 18 34.66 52.02 -26.13
CA PRO A 18 35.92 52.70 -26.46
C PRO A 18 35.88 54.18 -26.04
N GLY A 19 36.80 54.58 -25.15
CA GLY A 19 36.92 55.98 -24.67
C GLY A 19 36.40 56.22 -23.24
N GLN A 20 35.87 55.22 -22.55
CA GLN A 20 35.48 55.32 -21.14
C GLN A 20 36.70 55.08 -20.23
N GLU A 21 36.98 56.00 -19.30
CA GLU A 21 38.04 55.76 -18.30
C GLU A 21 37.65 54.61 -17.35
N PRO A 22 38.59 53.68 -17.07
CA PRO A 22 38.30 52.50 -16.27
C PRO A 22 38.05 52.89 -14.80
N ASN A 23 36.80 52.75 -14.34
CA ASN A 23 36.44 52.91 -12.94
C ASN A 23 36.54 51.56 -12.21
N VAL A 24 37.62 51.39 -11.44
CA VAL A 24 37.90 50.11 -10.75
C VAL A 24 36.85 49.76 -9.69
N GLY A 25 36.20 50.77 -9.08
CA GLY A 25 35.17 50.57 -8.06
C GLY A 25 33.92 49.91 -8.65
N MET A 26 33.47 50.42 -9.79
CA MET A 26 32.35 49.84 -10.55
C MET A 26 32.65 48.41 -11.01
N PHE A 27 33.88 48.16 -11.48
CA PHE A 27 34.31 46.83 -11.90
C PHE A 27 34.22 45.82 -10.75
N ILE A 28 34.74 46.17 -9.58
CA ILE A 28 34.74 45.29 -8.40
C ILE A 28 33.31 45.06 -7.90
N GLU A 29 32.49 46.11 -7.82
CA GLU A 29 31.10 46.01 -7.35
C GLU A 29 30.25 45.13 -8.27
N GLU A 30 30.41 45.26 -9.59
CA GLU A 30 29.72 44.41 -10.56
C GLU A 30 30.16 42.94 -10.45
N HIS A 31 31.46 42.69 -10.36
CA HIS A 31 31.98 41.32 -10.23
C HIS A 31 31.56 40.67 -8.93
N LYS A 32 31.54 41.43 -7.84
CA LYS A 32 30.98 40.98 -6.55
C LYS A 32 29.51 40.60 -6.70
N LYS A 33 28.69 41.50 -7.26
CA LYS A 33 27.25 41.24 -7.46
C LYS A 33 27.03 39.98 -8.29
N ARG A 34 27.82 39.75 -9.33
CA ARG A 34 27.75 38.53 -10.17
C ARG A 34 28.09 37.27 -9.39
N SER A 35 29.14 37.33 -8.57
CA SER A 35 29.59 36.20 -7.75
C SER A 35 28.57 35.88 -6.66
N ASP A 36 27.96 36.89 -6.05
CA ASP A 36 26.98 36.72 -4.96
C ASP A 36 25.65 36.14 -5.47
N THR A 37 25.34 36.30 -6.76
CA THR A 37 24.12 35.77 -7.40
C THR A 37 24.37 34.54 -8.27
N ASP A 38 25.54 33.89 -8.18
CA ASP A 38 25.84 32.70 -8.98
C ASP A 38 24.99 31.50 -8.52
N PRO A 39 24.07 30.99 -9.35
CA PRO A 39 23.23 29.84 -9.01
C PRO A 39 24.00 28.51 -8.96
N ASN A 40 25.23 28.47 -9.49
CA ASN A 40 26.11 27.31 -9.38
C ASN A 40 26.99 27.38 -8.12
N ALA A 41 26.84 28.43 -7.31
CA ALA A 41 27.46 28.48 -6.01
C ALA A 41 26.87 27.38 -5.11
N PRO A 42 27.69 26.69 -4.28
CA PRO A 42 27.20 25.70 -3.33
C PRO A 42 26.23 26.30 -2.29
N PRO A 43 25.43 25.49 -1.55
CA PRO A 43 25.37 24.03 -1.53
C PRO A 43 24.37 23.45 -2.54
N PHE A 44 24.77 22.39 -3.22
CA PHE A 44 23.88 21.68 -4.14
C PHE A 44 22.84 20.85 -3.40
N ASP A 45 21.76 20.51 -4.09
CA ASP A 45 20.75 19.58 -3.59
C ASP A 45 21.32 18.15 -3.54
N ASP A 46 21.10 17.47 -2.42
CA ASP A 46 21.45 16.05 -2.25
C ASP A 46 20.22 15.15 -2.40
N LEU A 47 20.36 14.05 -3.15
CA LEU A 47 19.34 13.01 -3.20
C LEU A 47 19.46 12.08 -2.00
N ARG A 48 18.31 11.73 -1.41
CA ARG A 48 18.23 10.72 -0.35
C ARG A 48 17.50 9.50 -0.87
N ASN A 49 18.20 8.38 -0.94
CA ASN A 49 17.64 7.10 -1.32
C ASN A 49 17.06 6.41 -0.09
N TYR A 50 15.78 6.03 -0.15
CA TYR A 50 15.10 5.28 0.89
C TYR A 50 14.73 3.90 0.34
N ALA A 51 15.16 2.84 1.03
CA ALA A 51 14.92 1.45 0.62
C ALA A 51 14.55 0.56 1.82
N TYR A 52 13.97 1.16 2.87
CA TYR A 52 13.56 0.39 4.04
C TYR A 52 12.24 -0.34 3.76
N GLU A 53 12.30 -1.67 3.76
CA GLU A 53 11.16 -2.55 3.43
C GLU A 53 10.29 -2.89 4.65
N GLY A 54 10.79 -2.65 5.87
CA GLY A 54 10.16 -3.12 7.10
C GLY A 54 10.89 -4.31 7.70
N GLY A 55 10.39 -4.79 8.85
CA GLY A 55 11.03 -5.85 9.64
C GLY A 55 10.56 -7.28 9.32
N GLY A 56 9.73 -7.47 8.30
CA GLY A 56 9.21 -8.79 7.93
C GLY A 56 8.24 -9.40 8.95
N SER A 57 7.48 -8.58 9.70
CA SER A 57 6.56 -9.07 10.72
C SER A 57 5.44 -9.93 10.12
N THR A 58 5.13 -11.05 10.76
CA THR A 58 4.00 -11.89 10.38
C THR A 58 2.67 -11.25 10.79
N CYS A 59 1.65 -11.41 9.95
CA CYS A 59 0.30 -10.92 10.22
C CYS A 59 -0.43 -11.86 11.21
N GLY A 60 0.02 -11.89 12.48
CA GLY A 60 -0.63 -12.60 13.59
C GLY A 60 -1.35 -13.91 13.21
N SER A 61 -2.59 -14.07 13.69
CA SER A 61 -3.52 -15.11 13.25
C SER A 61 -4.69 -14.46 12.53
N LEU A 62 -5.06 -15.01 11.37
CA LEU A 62 -6.26 -14.63 10.63
C LEU A 62 -7.43 -15.55 10.99
N SER A 63 -8.65 -15.05 10.92
CA SER A 63 -9.85 -15.88 11.08
C SER A 63 -9.93 -16.95 9.97
N SER A 64 -10.33 -18.16 10.35
CA SER A 64 -10.60 -19.23 9.40
C SER A 64 -11.80 -18.90 8.52
N LEU A 65 -11.78 -19.30 7.25
CA LEU A 65 -12.89 -19.12 6.31
C LEU A 65 -14.20 -19.77 6.80
N ALA A 66 -14.11 -20.86 7.55
CA ALA A 66 -15.24 -21.60 8.09
C ALA A 66 -15.81 -21.03 9.40
N SER A 67 -15.29 -19.90 9.90
CA SER A 67 -15.64 -19.37 11.22
C SER A 67 -17.12 -18.94 11.38
N GLY A 68 -17.94 -19.04 10.32
CA GLY A 68 -19.37 -18.72 10.36
C GLY A 68 -20.28 -19.72 9.64
N THR A 69 -19.79 -20.90 9.26
CA THR A 69 -20.60 -21.91 8.56
C THR A 69 -21.16 -22.99 9.50
N ASP A 70 -20.82 -22.95 10.79
CA ASP A 70 -21.22 -23.99 11.75
C ASP A 70 -22.65 -23.80 12.30
N GLU A 71 -23.33 -22.72 11.92
CA GLU A 71 -24.74 -22.45 12.24
C GLU A 71 -25.69 -22.98 11.14
N GLU A 72 -25.34 -24.07 10.46
CA GLU A 72 -26.24 -24.69 9.48
C GLU A 72 -27.20 -25.67 10.16
N ASN A 73 -28.51 -25.48 9.95
CA ASN A 73 -29.54 -26.37 10.48
C ASN A 73 -29.37 -27.77 9.90
N GLN A 74 -29.21 -28.77 10.77
CA GLN A 74 -29.02 -30.19 10.42
C GLN A 74 -30.31 -30.86 9.93
N GLU A 75 -30.97 -30.31 8.92
CA GLU A 75 -32.21 -30.83 8.35
C GLU A 75 -31.94 -31.68 7.09
N PHE A 76 -32.14 -32.99 7.18
CA PHE A 76 -31.82 -33.94 6.10
C PHE A 76 -33.05 -34.53 5.38
N ASN A 77 -34.16 -33.78 5.35
CA ASN A 77 -35.44 -34.24 4.77
C ASN A 77 -35.33 -34.65 3.28
N TYR A 78 -34.34 -34.10 2.56
CA TYR A 78 -34.07 -34.42 1.16
C TYR A 78 -33.52 -35.83 0.93
N LEU A 79 -33.01 -36.53 1.95
CA LEU A 79 -32.51 -37.90 1.82
C LEU A 79 -33.59 -38.89 1.35
N SER A 80 -34.84 -38.64 1.72
CA SER A 80 -36.01 -39.41 1.26
C SER A 80 -36.15 -39.44 -0.28
N SER A 81 -35.66 -38.40 -0.96
CA SER A 81 -35.80 -38.23 -2.41
C SER A 81 -34.64 -38.81 -3.22
N TRP A 82 -33.53 -39.22 -2.58
CA TRP A 82 -32.32 -39.70 -3.27
C TRP A 82 -32.39 -41.19 -3.69
N GLY A 83 -33.44 -41.90 -3.27
CA GLY A 83 -33.74 -43.28 -3.66
C GLY A 83 -33.09 -44.35 -2.76
N PRO A 84 -33.31 -45.64 -3.06
CA PRO A 84 -33.15 -46.75 -2.12
C PRO A 84 -31.72 -46.98 -1.62
N ARG A 85 -30.71 -46.46 -2.34
CA ARG A 85 -29.32 -46.50 -1.89
C ARG A 85 -29.07 -45.65 -0.64
N PHE A 86 -29.94 -44.67 -0.37
CA PHE A 86 -29.84 -43.73 0.74
C PHE A 86 -30.84 -43.99 1.87
N ASP A 87 -31.64 -45.07 1.79
CA ASP A 87 -32.66 -45.42 2.80
C ASP A 87 -32.07 -45.47 4.21
N LYS A 88 -30.88 -46.08 4.37
CA LYS A 88 -30.20 -46.17 5.66
C LYS A 88 -29.86 -44.80 6.24
N LEU A 89 -29.45 -43.83 5.40
CA LEU A 89 -29.17 -42.47 5.84
C LEU A 89 -30.47 -41.71 6.14
N HIS A 90 -31.51 -41.90 5.34
CA HIS A 90 -32.83 -41.35 5.61
C HIS A 90 -33.40 -41.86 6.94
N THR A 91 -33.22 -43.14 7.27
CA THR A 91 -33.61 -43.70 8.57
C THR A 91 -32.80 -43.08 9.73
N MET A 92 -31.50 -42.81 9.53
CA MET A 92 -30.64 -42.29 10.59
C MET A 92 -30.81 -40.78 10.85
N TYR A 93 -31.04 -39.99 9.80
CA TYR A 93 -31.02 -38.51 9.85
C TYR A 93 -32.36 -37.87 9.42
N GLY A 94 -33.35 -38.68 9.05
CA GLY A 94 -34.67 -38.22 8.68
C GLY A 94 -35.52 -37.78 9.88
N PRO A 95 -36.64 -37.10 9.62
CA PRO A 95 -37.50 -36.52 10.64
C PRO A 95 -38.11 -37.56 11.61
N ASP A 96 -38.13 -38.84 11.20
CA ASP A 96 -38.66 -39.95 12.00
C ASP A 96 -37.77 -40.31 13.20
N ASN A 97 -36.49 -39.95 13.15
CA ASN A 97 -35.54 -40.24 14.23
C ASN A 97 -35.51 -39.13 15.31
N HIS A 98 -36.09 -37.96 15.02
CA HIS A 98 -36.19 -36.85 15.98
C HIS A 98 -37.40 -36.96 16.95
N HIS A 99 -38.20 -38.03 16.87
CA HIS A 99 -39.43 -38.22 17.66
C HIS A 99 -39.36 -39.32 18.75
N HIS A 100 -38.20 -39.94 19.02
CA HIS A 100 -38.11 -41.02 20.03
C HIS A 100 -37.63 -40.58 21.42
N HIS A 101 -37.69 -39.30 21.75
CA HIS A 101 -37.60 -38.84 23.15
C HIS A 101 -39.00 -38.51 23.68
N HIS A 102 -39.85 -39.52 23.82
CA HIS A 102 -41.05 -39.45 24.65
C HIS A 102 -41.04 -40.61 25.65
N THR A 103 -40.60 -40.26 26.86
CA THR A 103 -41.05 -40.80 28.17
C THR A 103 -41.92 -42.06 28.12
N GLU A 104 -41.33 -43.20 28.45
CA GLU A 104 -42.05 -44.32 29.06
C GLU A 104 -41.60 -44.44 30.52
N LEU A 105 -42.13 -43.52 31.35
CA LEU A 105 -42.29 -43.71 32.79
C LEU A 105 -43.78 -43.46 33.06
N ASP A 106 -44.54 -44.54 33.16
CA ASP A 106 -45.58 -44.80 34.18
C ASP A 106 -46.46 -45.99 33.74
N GLU A 107 -46.10 -47.20 34.17
CA GLU A 107 -47.01 -48.20 34.78
C GLU A 107 -46.23 -49.47 35.20
N LEU A 108 -45.76 -49.47 36.46
CA LEU A 108 -45.90 -50.50 37.51
C LEU A 108 -45.12 -50.11 38.77
#